data_AF-A0AAU3CHW6-F1
#
_entry.id   AF-A0AAU3CHW6-F1
#
_cell.length_a   1.000
_cell.length_b   1.000
_cell.length_c   1.000
_cell.angle_alpha   90.00
_cell.angle_beta   90.00
_cell.angle_gamma   90.00
#
_symmetry.space_group_name_H-M   'P 1'
#
loop_
_entity.id
_entity.type
_entity.pdbx_description
1 polymer ?
#
loop_
_entity_poly.entity_id
_entity_poly.type
_entity_poly.pdbx_seq_one_letter_code
_entity_poly.pdbx_strand_id
1 'polypeptide(L)'
;MDQQYAQRCSELFAAGGYAAVRRTAQEGLRETGPDVALYRWLGQAHAAEDDDDHDAEAEDAYRQGLTLDPDDLGLLVCYLELCLRADAFDYPGRAGRAVTLRARVDELAPEGSPHRQRVDAALGWAGRGYWDDVAASFTAAQTTQAEIDDLGRQVGKASSAPADGGSGTTTGSATTPDGEDLRAAELAAATELLQGRRNAPLRLLLAHRGAAYAATFLASFAVNRSLTASGVVAFSLWGWLLYIPVLAAEARLRAARRLARQRVVARIEARHARASASAGL
;
A
#
# COMPACT_ATOMS: atom_id res chain seq x y z
N MET A 1 -13.26 -26.25 1.92
CA MET A 1 -12.12 -25.75 1.13
C MET A 1 -12.21 -24.24 0.91
N ASP A 2 -13.41 -23.66 0.82
CA ASP A 2 -13.62 -22.20 0.63
C ASP A 2 -12.93 -21.33 1.69
N GLN A 3 -13.04 -21.71 2.96
CA GLN A 3 -12.40 -20.98 4.07
C GLN A 3 -10.87 -20.95 3.94
N GLN A 4 -10.25 -21.97 3.34
CA GLN A 4 -8.79 -22.02 3.15
C GLN A 4 -8.34 -21.03 2.05
N TYR A 5 -9.09 -20.93 0.96
CA TYR A 5 -8.83 -19.96 -0.10
C TYR A 5 -9.04 -18.52 0.40
N ALA A 6 -10.11 -18.26 1.15
CA ALA A 6 -10.38 -16.94 1.72
C ALA A 6 -9.30 -16.51 2.73
N GLN A 7 -8.82 -17.43 3.58
CA GLN A 7 -7.71 -17.16 4.50
C GLN A 7 -6.39 -16.91 3.76
N ARG A 8 -6.09 -17.68 2.72
CA ARG A 8 -4.90 -17.44 1.90
C ARG A 8 -4.97 -16.09 1.20
N CYS A 9 -6.15 -15.71 0.70
CA CYS A 9 -6.37 -14.39 0.11
C CYS A 9 -6.14 -13.26 1.13
N SER A 10 -6.63 -13.39 2.36
CA SER A 10 -6.44 -12.35 3.38
C SER A 10 -4.96 -12.15 3.74
N GLU A 11 -4.21 -13.24 3.92
CA GLU A 11 -2.76 -13.19 4.21
C GLU A 11 -1.96 -12.58 3.06
N LEU A 12 -2.27 -12.96 1.82
CA LEU A 12 -1.64 -12.40 0.62
C LEU A 12 -1.99 -10.91 0.44
N PHE A 13 -3.24 -10.53 0.72
CA PHE A 13 -3.68 -9.14 0.63
C PHE A 13 -2.97 -8.27 1.66
N ALA A 14 -2.83 -8.74 2.90
CA ALA A 14 -2.09 -8.05 3.95
C ALA A 14 -0.60 -7.85 3.59
N ALA A 15 -0.01 -8.79 2.83
CA ALA A 15 1.37 -8.67 2.32
C ALA A 15 1.51 -7.77 1.09
N GLY A 16 0.41 -7.20 0.56
CA GLY A 16 0.40 -6.42 -0.68
C GLY A 16 0.58 -7.26 -1.94
N GLY A 17 0.29 -8.56 -1.87
CA GLY A 17 0.40 -9.51 -2.98
C GLY A 17 -0.85 -9.57 -3.85
N TYR A 18 -1.35 -8.45 -4.35
CA TYR A 18 -2.67 -8.37 -5.00
C TYR A 18 -2.81 -9.30 -6.22
N ALA A 19 -1.80 -9.37 -7.09
CA ALA A 19 -1.77 -10.35 -8.17
C ALA A 19 -1.86 -11.81 -7.68
N ALA A 20 -1.23 -12.14 -6.55
CA ALA A 20 -1.34 -13.47 -5.94
C ALA A 20 -2.73 -13.72 -5.33
N VAL A 21 -3.36 -12.69 -4.74
CA VAL A 21 -4.76 -12.75 -4.28
C VAL A 21 -5.69 -13.05 -5.45
N ARG A 22 -5.57 -12.34 -6.58
CA ARG A 22 -6.39 -12.58 -7.76
C ARG A 22 -6.27 -14.02 -8.27
N ARG A 23 -5.03 -14.51 -8.42
CA ARG A 23 -4.80 -15.92 -8.82
C ARG A 23 -5.44 -16.90 -7.83
N THR A 24 -5.24 -16.68 -6.54
CA THR A 24 -5.75 -17.56 -5.48
C THR A 24 -7.28 -17.55 -5.42
N ALA A 25 -7.91 -16.39 -5.51
CA ALA A 25 -9.35 -16.24 -5.52
C ALA A 25 -9.97 -16.89 -6.76
N GLN A 26 -9.38 -16.68 -7.95
CA GLN A 26 -9.83 -17.32 -9.18
C GLN A 26 -9.64 -18.84 -9.15
N GLU A 27 -8.55 -19.35 -8.57
CA GLU A 27 -8.32 -20.78 -8.37
C GLU A 27 -9.40 -21.37 -7.46
N GLY A 28 -9.67 -20.74 -6.31
CA GLY A 28 -10.75 -21.14 -5.42
C GLY A 28 -12.11 -21.16 -6.13
N LEU A 29 -12.47 -20.09 -6.85
CA LEU A 29 -13.73 -20.02 -7.60
C LEU A 29 -13.86 -21.14 -8.66
N ARG A 30 -12.75 -21.57 -9.27
CA ARG A 30 -12.75 -22.68 -10.25
C ARG A 30 -12.88 -24.05 -9.59
N GLU A 31 -12.24 -24.26 -8.44
CA GLU A 31 -12.20 -25.56 -7.79
C GLU A 31 -13.40 -25.84 -6.88
N THR A 32 -13.87 -24.82 -6.17
CA THR A 32 -14.93 -24.97 -5.16
C THR A 32 -16.26 -24.38 -5.61
N GLY A 33 -16.24 -23.57 -6.69
CA GLY A 33 -17.41 -22.94 -7.27
C GLY A 33 -17.63 -21.50 -6.80
N PRO A 34 -18.76 -20.89 -7.17
CA PRO A 34 -19.06 -19.51 -6.83
C PRO A 34 -19.15 -19.30 -5.32
N ASP A 35 -18.33 -18.38 -4.79
CA ASP A 35 -18.30 -18.03 -3.36
C ASP A 35 -18.23 -16.52 -3.16
N VAL A 36 -19.06 -16.01 -2.24
CA VAL A 36 -19.21 -14.58 -1.94
C VAL A 36 -17.90 -13.97 -1.41
N ALA A 37 -17.18 -14.68 -0.55
CA ALA A 37 -15.94 -14.18 0.04
C ALA A 37 -14.81 -14.14 -0.99
N LEU A 38 -14.72 -15.13 -1.89
CA LEU A 38 -13.74 -15.14 -2.97
C LEU A 38 -13.97 -14.04 -4.00
N TYR A 39 -15.23 -13.76 -4.37
CA TYR A 39 -15.55 -12.60 -5.20
C TYR A 39 -15.18 -11.28 -4.53
N ARG A 40 -15.39 -11.16 -3.21
CA ARG A 40 -14.97 -9.97 -2.45
C ARG A 40 -13.46 -9.78 -2.49
N TRP A 41 -12.68 -10.83 -2.24
CA TRP A 41 -11.22 -10.76 -2.29
C TRP A 41 -10.70 -10.46 -3.70
N LEU A 42 -11.31 -11.05 -4.74
CA LEU A 42 -10.97 -10.78 -6.12
C LEU A 42 -11.19 -9.30 -6.47
N GLY A 43 -12.36 -8.76 -6.13
CA GLY A 43 -12.68 -7.35 -6.37
C GLY A 43 -11.77 -6.40 -5.61
N GLN A 44 -11.47 -6.70 -4.33
CA GLN A 44 -10.54 -5.90 -3.53
C GLN A 44 -9.12 -5.90 -4.10
N ALA A 45 -8.65 -7.04 -4.61
CA ALA A 45 -7.32 -7.15 -5.19
C ALA A 45 -7.18 -6.46 -6.55
N HIS A 46 -8.27 -6.34 -7.32
CA HIS A 46 -8.30 -5.46 -8.50
C HIS A 46 -8.31 -3.99 -8.05
N ALA A 47 -9.24 -3.61 -7.17
CA ALA A 47 -9.39 -2.25 -6.67
C ALA A 47 -8.15 -1.67 -5.96
N ALA A 48 -7.26 -2.52 -5.42
CA ALA A 48 -6.03 -2.09 -4.76
C ALA A 48 -4.88 -1.76 -5.74
N GLU A 49 -4.94 -2.26 -6.97
CA GLU A 49 -4.05 -1.84 -8.05
C GLU A 49 -4.78 -0.73 -8.82
N ASP A 50 -4.48 0.51 -8.44
CA ASP A 50 -5.07 1.76 -8.93
C ASP A 50 -4.71 2.03 -10.40
N ASP A 51 -5.24 1.19 -11.29
CA ASP A 51 -5.14 1.25 -12.76
C ASP A 51 -6.55 1.10 -13.36
N ASP A 52 -6.89 1.89 -14.38
CA ASP A 52 -8.28 2.03 -14.90
C ASP A 52 -8.87 0.69 -15.37
N ASP A 53 -8.03 -0.18 -15.95
CA ASP A 53 -8.43 -1.52 -16.40
C ASP A 53 -8.91 -2.38 -15.22
N HIS A 54 -8.29 -2.21 -14.04
CA HIS A 54 -8.61 -2.99 -12.85
C HIS A 54 -9.91 -2.58 -12.16
N ASP A 55 -10.34 -1.32 -12.28
CA ASP A 55 -11.61 -0.89 -11.70
C ASP A 55 -12.82 -1.58 -12.36
N ALA A 56 -12.76 -1.87 -13.67
CA ALA A 56 -13.82 -2.58 -14.37
C ALA A 56 -13.94 -4.04 -13.89
N GLU A 57 -12.81 -4.71 -13.70
CA GLU A 57 -12.74 -6.09 -13.23
C GLU A 57 -13.12 -6.21 -11.76
N ALA A 58 -12.78 -5.20 -10.94
CA ALA A 58 -13.26 -5.10 -9.57
C ALA A 58 -14.78 -5.01 -9.51
N GLU A 59 -15.38 -4.14 -10.34
CA GLU A 59 -16.83 -3.98 -10.44
C GLU A 59 -17.52 -5.29 -10.86
N ASP A 60 -16.99 -5.97 -11.87
CA ASP A 60 -17.53 -7.26 -12.34
C ASP A 60 -17.50 -8.32 -11.22
N ALA A 61 -16.38 -8.46 -10.52
CA ALA A 61 -16.26 -9.39 -9.39
C ALA A 61 -17.28 -9.08 -8.28
N TYR A 62 -17.46 -7.81 -7.90
CA TYR A 62 -18.45 -7.43 -6.90
C TYR A 62 -19.88 -7.74 -7.32
N ARG A 63 -20.23 -7.49 -8.59
CA ARG A 63 -21.57 -7.78 -9.13
C ARG A 63 -21.85 -9.28 -9.19
N GLN A 64 -20.86 -10.09 -9.55
CA GLN A 64 -20.98 -11.54 -9.51
C GLN A 64 -21.22 -12.04 -8.08
N GLY A 65 -20.46 -11.53 -7.10
CA GLY A 65 -20.70 -11.83 -5.69
C GLY A 65 -22.10 -11.43 -5.20
N LEU A 66 -22.55 -10.21 -5.54
CA LEU A 66 -23.88 -9.72 -5.17
C LEU A 66 -25.04 -10.44 -5.89
N THR A 67 -24.76 -11.15 -6.98
CA THR A 67 -25.74 -12.04 -7.62
C THR A 67 -25.99 -13.29 -6.76
N LEU A 68 -24.98 -13.74 -6.00
CA LEU A 68 -25.11 -14.87 -5.08
C LEU A 68 -25.77 -14.45 -3.77
N ASP A 69 -25.33 -13.32 -3.20
CA ASP A 69 -25.90 -12.73 -2.00
C ASP A 69 -26.04 -11.21 -2.16
N PRO A 70 -27.24 -10.72 -2.51
CA PRO A 70 -27.49 -9.30 -2.72
C PRO A 70 -27.30 -8.44 -1.46
N ASP A 71 -27.37 -9.06 -0.28
CA ASP A 71 -27.36 -8.38 1.02
C ASP A 71 -26.04 -8.57 1.78
N ASP A 72 -25.03 -9.13 1.11
CA ASP A 72 -23.69 -9.24 1.67
C ASP A 72 -23.08 -7.86 1.90
N LEU A 73 -23.11 -7.42 3.17
CA LEU A 73 -22.61 -6.12 3.61
C LEU A 73 -21.15 -5.85 3.23
N GLY A 74 -20.31 -6.89 3.20
CA GLY A 74 -18.91 -6.72 2.85
C GLY A 74 -18.72 -6.34 1.37
N LEU A 75 -19.42 -7.02 0.46
CA LEU A 75 -19.42 -6.71 -0.97
C LEU A 75 -20.05 -5.35 -1.25
N LEU A 76 -21.20 -5.04 -0.62
CA LEU A 76 -21.87 -3.75 -0.78
C LEU A 76 -20.94 -2.59 -0.39
N VAL A 77 -20.23 -2.70 0.74
CA VAL A 77 -19.29 -1.67 1.18
C VAL A 77 -18.08 -1.57 0.24
N CYS A 78 -17.48 -2.68 -0.18
CA CYS A 78 -16.33 -2.64 -1.09
C CYS A 78 -16.69 -2.07 -2.46
N TYR A 79 -17.89 -2.38 -2.95
CA TYR A 79 -18.37 -1.86 -4.21
C TYR A 79 -18.73 -0.37 -4.11
N LEU A 80 -19.30 0.06 -2.98
CA LEU A 80 -19.53 1.46 -2.70
C LEU A 80 -18.20 2.25 -2.70
N GLU A 81 -17.17 1.75 -2.03
CA GLU A 81 -15.84 2.38 -2.01
C GLU A 81 -15.24 2.52 -3.40
N LEU A 82 -15.37 1.50 -4.27
CA LEU A 82 -14.98 1.60 -5.68
C LEU A 82 -15.76 2.70 -6.40
N CYS A 83 -17.08 2.74 -6.22
CA CYS A 83 -17.92 3.74 -6.88
C CYS A 83 -17.62 5.18 -6.41
N LEU A 84 -17.24 5.35 -5.15
CA LEU A 84 -16.89 6.66 -4.57
C LEU A 84 -15.52 7.18 -5.01
N ARG A 85 -14.59 6.28 -5.39
CA ARG A 85 -13.28 6.68 -5.94
C ARG A 85 -13.35 7.15 -7.39
N ALA A 86 -14.33 6.65 -8.14
CA ALA A 86 -14.47 7.00 -9.55
C ALA A 86 -14.87 8.47 -9.70
N ASP A 87 -14.19 9.20 -10.60
CA ASP A 87 -14.61 10.55 -10.96
C ASP A 87 -16.02 10.50 -11.57
N ALA A 88 -16.94 11.28 -11.01
CA ALA A 88 -18.32 11.34 -11.48
C ALA A 88 -18.44 11.93 -12.90
N PHE A 89 -17.44 12.71 -13.33
CA PHE A 89 -17.38 13.24 -14.69
C PHE A 89 -17.06 12.15 -15.70
N ASP A 90 -16.04 11.33 -15.43
CA ASP A 90 -15.60 10.26 -16.33
C ASP A 90 -16.48 9.00 -16.22
N TYR A 91 -17.04 8.73 -15.03
CA TYR A 91 -17.81 7.53 -14.73
C TYR A 91 -19.15 7.83 -14.03
N PRO A 92 -20.07 8.58 -14.67
CA PRO A 92 -21.35 8.98 -14.07
C PRO A 92 -22.22 7.79 -13.64
N GLY A 93 -22.09 6.64 -14.32
CA GLY A 93 -22.79 5.42 -13.96
C GLY A 93 -22.38 4.85 -12.60
N ARG A 94 -21.09 4.93 -12.24
CA ARG A 94 -20.58 4.47 -10.93
C ARG A 94 -21.06 5.41 -9.82
N ALA A 95 -21.01 6.72 -10.06
CA ALA A 95 -21.54 7.72 -9.12
C ALA A 95 -23.02 7.49 -8.82
N GLY A 96 -23.85 7.19 -9.83
CA GLY A 96 -25.26 6.83 -9.63
C GLY A 96 -25.45 5.57 -8.78
N ARG A 97 -24.63 4.54 -8.99
CA ARG A 97 -24.68 3.28 -8.21
C ARG A 97 -24.26 3.48 -6.76
N ALA A 98 -23.32 4.39 -6.47
CA ALA A 98 -22.91 4.70 -5.10
C ALA A 98 -24.11 5.10 -4.22
N VAL A 99 -25.07 5.86 -4.76
CA VAL A 99 -26.28 6.26 -4.03
C VAL A 99 -27.12 5.04 -3.64
N THR A 100 -27.37 4.13 -4.59
CA THR A 100 -28.16 2.92 -4.35
C THR A 100 -27.46 1.96 -3.38
N LEU A 101 -26.16 1.76 -3.55
CA LEU A 101 -25.35 0.89 -2.66
C LEU A 101 -25.34 1.44 -1.24
N ARG A 102 -25.17 2.76 -1.07
CA ARG A 102 -25.22 3.41 0.23
C ARG A 102 -26.58 3.21 0.91
N ALA A 103 -27.68 3.47 0.19
CA ALA A 103 -29.02 3.27 0.74
C ALA A 103 -29.22 1.82 1.22
N ARG A 104 -28.73 0.83 0.45
CA ARG A 104 -28.79 -0.57 0.86
C ARG A 104 -27.95 -0.89 2.09
N VAL A 105 -26.74 -0.34 2.20
CA VAL A 105 -25.92 -0.47 3.42
C VAL A 105 -26.61 0.19 4.61
N ASP A 106 -27.23 1.36 4.40
CA ASP A 106 -27.93 2.09 5.46
C ASP A 106 -29.13 1.30 6.03
N GLU A 107 -29.82 0.53 5.17
CA GLU A 107 -30.92 -0.38 5.54
C GLU A 107 -30.43 -1.62 6.30
N LEU A 108 -29.31 -2.21 5.89
CA LEU A 108 -28.84 -3.51 6.37
C LEU A 108 -27.89 -3.41 7.58
N ALA A 109 -27.10 -2.33 7.68
CA ALA A 109 -26.07 -2.18 8.70
C ALA A 109 -26.57 -1.35 9.89
N PRO A 110 -26.59 -1.93 11.12
CA PRO A 110 -26.94 -1.18 12.33
C PRO A 110 -26.04 0.05 12.53
N GLU A 111 -26.61 1.09 13.14
CA GLU A 111 -25.85 2.28 13.55
C GLU A 111 -24.66 1.90 14.44
N GLY A 112 -23.51 2.51 14.19
CA GLY A 112 -22.26 2.23 14.93
C GLY A 112 -21.54 0.95 14.53
N SER A 113 -22.08 0.14 13.60
CA SER A 113 -21.38 -1.05 13.10
C SER A 113 -20.07 -0.70 12.36
N PRO A 114 -19.09 -1.64 12.32
CA PRO A 114 -17.85 -1.42 11.57
C PRO A 114 -18.07 -1.11 10.09
N HIS A 115 -19.12 -1.69 9.48
CA HIS A 115 -19.51 -1.42 8.11
C HIS A 115 -19.99 0.03 7.92
N ARG A 116 -20.82 0.55 8.82
CA ARG A 116 -21.22 1.98 8.84
C ARG A 116 -20.02 2.91 8.99
N GLN A 117 -19.14 2.63 9.95
CA GLN A 117 -17.93 3.45 10.16
C GLN A 117 -17.03 3.48 8.92
N ARG A 118 -16.91 2.35 8.22
CA ARG A 118 -16.15 2.25 6.98
C ARG A 118 -16.79 3.06 5.85
N VAL A 119 -18.12 3.00 5.71
CA VAL A 119 -18.86 3.85 4.77
C VAL A 119 -18.72 5.32 5.11
N ASP A 120 -18.83 5.69 6.39
CA ASP A 120 -18.67 7.08 6.84
C ASP A 120 -17.25 7.60 6.57
N ALA A 121 -16.23 6.75 6.72
CA ALA A 121 -14.85 7.08 6.36
C ALA A 121 -14.68 7.28 4.84
N ALA A 122 -15.30 6.43 4.02
CA ALA A 122 -15.27 6.54 2.56
C ALA A 122 -16.04 7.76 2.03
N LEU A 123 -17.22 8.03 2.60
CA LEU A 123 -18.01 9.23 2.30
C LEU A 123 -17.36 10.49 2.85
N GLY A 124 -16.66 10.39 3.98
CA GLY A 124 -15.82 11.45 4.50
C GLY A 124 -14.70 11.82 3.53
N TRP A 125 -14.31 10.94 2.61
CA TRP A 125 -13.45 11.28 1.46
C TRP A 125 -14.23 11.90 0.31
N ALA A 126 -15.39 11.34 -0.06
CA ALA A 126 -16.15 11.79 -1.23
C ALA A 126 -17.00 13.07 -1.02
N GLY A 127 -17.21 13.49 0.23
CA GLY A 127 -18.05 14.64 0.61
C GLY A 127 -17.26 15.82 1.21
N ARG A 128 -15.93 15.75 1.22
CA ARG A 128 -15.09 16.83 1.76
C ARG A 128 -14.99 17.98 0.76
N GLY A 129 -15.02 19.21 1.29
CA GLY A 129 -14.62 20.36 0.49
C GLY A 129 -13.13 20.25 0.18
N TYR A 130 -12.70 20.83 -0.94
CA TYR A 130 -11.29 20.87 -1.38
C TYR A 130 -10.26 21.09 -0.25
N TRP A 131 -10.58 21.94 0.73
CA TRP A 131 -9.69 22.26 1.85
C TRP A 131 -9.57 21.15 2.90
N ASP A 132 -10.63 20.39 3.14
CA ASP A 132 -10.60 19.26 4.06
C ASP A 132 -9.85 18.08 3.43
N ASP A 133 -9.90 17.93 2.10
CA ASP A 133 -9.09 16.94 1.36
C ASP A 133 -7.61 17.28 1.37
N VAL A 134 -7.27 18.56 1.23
CA VAL A 134 -5.90 19.02 1.41
C VAL A 134 -5.43 18.70 2.83
N ALA A 135 -6.23 18.99 3.86
CA ALA A 135 -5.88 18.70 5.25
C ALA A 135 -5.73 17.20 5.55
N ALA A 136 -6.65 16.36 5.07
CA ALA A 136 -6.58 14.90 5.21
C ALA A 136 -5.41 14.29 4.44
N SER A 137 -5.10 14.83 3.25
CA SER A 137 -3.90 14.46 2.50
C SER A 137 -2.63 14.86 3.25
N PHE A 138 -2.62 16.02 3.92
CA PHE A 138 -1.49 16.43 4.76
C PHE A 138 -1.32 15.53 5.99
N THR A 139 -2.39 15.07 6.65
CA THR A 139 -2.28 14.17 7.80
C THR A 139 -1.88 12.75 7.38
N ALA A 140 -2.46 12.22 6.29
CA ALA A 140 -2.05 10.94 5.70
C ALA A 140 -0.63 10.98 5.14
N ALA A 141 -0.22 12.10 4.55
CA ALA A 141 1.16 12.33 4.16
C ALA A 141 2.08 12.38 5.39
N GLN A 142 1.68 12.99 6.50
CA GLN A 142 2.47 13.01 7.72
C GLN A 142 2.66 11.62 8.34
N THR A 143 1.63 10.79 8.38
CA THR A 143 1.74 9.42 8.91
C THR A 143 2.63 8.56 8.01
N THR A 144 2.37 8.58 6.70
CA THR A 144 3.20 7.89 5.70
C THR A 144 4.65 8.37 5.75
N GLN A 145 4.86 9.67 5.92
CA GLN A 145 6.18 10.28 6.04
C GLN A 145 6.87 9.84 7.33
N ALA A 146 6.16 9.80 8.47
CA ALA A 146 6.70 9.32 9.73
C ALA A 146 7.13 7.85 9.65
N GLU A 147 6.35 6.99 8.98
CA GLU A 147 6.72 5.58 8.75
C GLU A 147 7.95 5.44 7.85
N ILE A 148 8.05 6.24 6.78
CA ILE A 148 9.24 6.23 5.89
C ILE A 148 10.47 6.76 6.64
N ASP A 149 10.32 7.82 7.42
CA ASP A 149 11.41 8.42 8.19
C ASP A 149 11.86 7.49 9.32
N ASP A 150 10.95 6.74 9.93
CA ASP A 150 11.27 5.70 10.90
C ASP A 150 12.06 4.56 10.26
N LEU A 151 11.61 4.03 9.11
CA LEU A 151 12.34 3.02 8.35
C LEU A 151 13.74 3.52 7.94
N GLY A 152 13.86 4.76 7.47
CA GLY A 152 15.15 5.39 7.12
C GLY A 152 16.10 5.48 8.31
N ARG A 153 15.59 5.88 9.50
CA ARG A 153 16.36 5.89 10.75
C ARG A 153 16.79 4.49 11.18
N GLN A 154 15.90 3.51 11.11
CA GLN A 154 16.20 2.13 11.48
C GLN A 154 17.26 1.51 10.56
N VAL A 155 17.17 1.73 9.24
CA VAL A 155 18.20 1.30 8.27
C VAL A 155 19.55 1.95 8.56
N GLY A 156 19.56 3.25 8.89
CA GLY A 156 20.77 3.97 9.30
C GLY A 156 21.41 3.40 10.57
N LYS A 157 20.59 3.09 11.59
CA LYS A 157 21.03 2.49 12.87
C LYS A 157 21.56 1.07 12.70
N ALA A 158 20.78 0.18 12.07
CA ALA A 158 21.15 -1.23 11.85
C ALA A 158 22.46 -1.37 11.06
N SER A 159 22.74 -0.40 10.19
CA SER A 159 23.93 -0.37 9.35
C SER A 159 25.16 0.27 10.00
N SER A 160 25.00 0.91 11.16
CA SER A 160 26.05 1.61 11.92
C SER A 160 26.44 0.89 13.21
N ALA A 161 25.70 -0.17 13.59
CA ALA A 161 26.07 -1.03 14.70
C ALA A 161 27.37 -1.78 14.37
N PRO A 162 28.36 -1.81 15.28
CA PRO A 162 29.54 -2.66 15.11
C PRO A 162 29.09 -4.12 14.99
N ALA A 163 29.76 -4.86 14.12
CA ALA A 163 29.50 -6.28 13.89
C ALA A 163 30.00 -7.13 15.07
N ASP A 164 29.45 -6.90 16.25
CA ASP A 164 29.55 -7.84 17.36
C ASP A 164 28.32 -8.76 17.29
N GLY A 165 28.60 -10.05 17.12
CA GLY A 165 27.61 -11.11 17.07
C GLY A 165 26.75 -11.10 18.33
N GLY A 166 25.46 -10.87 18.14
CA GLY A 166 24.48 -10.89 19.21
C GLY A 166 23.11 -11.15 18.64
N SER A 167 22.74 -12.43 18.60
CA SER A 167 21.36 -12.89 18.40
C SER A 167 20.50 -12.29 19.51
N GLY A 168 19.92 -11.12 19.25
CA GLY A 168 19.13 -10.33 20.18
C GLY A 168 17.66 -10.39 19.80
N THR A 169 16.97 -11.36 20.38
CA THR A 169 15.54 -11.61 20.38
C THR A 169 14.71 -10.32 20.41
N THR A 170 13.92 -10.09 19.36
CA THR A 170 12.89 -9.05 19.34
C THR A 170 11.71 -9.53 20.18
N THR A 171 11.61 -9.03 21.41
CA THR A 171 10.45 -9.28 22.28
C THR A 171 9.58 -8.03 22.34
N GLY A 172 8.38 -8.14 21.76
CA GLY A 172 7.17 -7.54 22.32
C GLY A 172 6.57 -6.33 21.59
N SER A 173 5.55 -6.58 20.75
CA SER A 173 4.19 -6.10 21.01
C SER A 173 3.20 -6.85 20.13
N ALA A 174 2.32 -7.64 20.75
CA ALA A 174 1.34 -8.45 20.06
C ALA A 174 0.28 -7.55 19.36
N THR A 175 0.44 -7.32 18.06
CA THR A 175 -0.62 -6.83 17.17
C THR A 175 -0.36 -7.40 15.77
N THR A 176 -1.10 -8.45 15.39
CA THR A 176 -1.08 -9.16 14.08
C THR A 176 0.31 -9.55 13.53
N PRO A 177 0.67 -10.85 13.52
CA PRO A 177 2.03 -11.30 13.13
C PRO A 177 2.43 -10.95 11.69
N ASP A 178 1.48 -10.84 10.75
CA ASP A 178 1.80 -10.70 9.32
C ASP A 178 2.33 -9.29 8.94
N GLY A 179 1.88 -8.23 9.63
CA GLY A 179 2.33 -6.85 9.36
C GLY A 179 3.73 -6.55 9.90
N GLU A 180 4.07 -7.16 11.04
CA GLU A 180 5.40 -7.09 11.64
C GLU A 180 6.43 -7.84 10.79
N ASP A 181 6.04 -9.00 10.23
CA ASP A 181 6.86 -9.79 9.32
C ASP A 181 7.20 -9.03 8.03
N LEU A 182 6.24 -8.29 7.46
CA LEU A 182 6.49 -7.46 6.29
C LEU A 182 7.46 -6.31 6.61
N ARG A 183 7.25 -5.60 7.73
CA ARG A 183 8.15 -4.51 8.16
C ARG A 183 9.56 -5.01 8.43
N ALA A 184 9.70 -6.17 9.09
CA ALA A 184 10.99 -6.81 9.32
C ALA A 184 11.67 -7.23 8.00
N ALA A 185 10.91 -7.78 7.05
CA ALA A 185 11.41 -8.12 5.72
C ALA A 185 11.84 -6.89 4.91
N GLU A 186 11.09 -5.77 5.00
CA GLU A 186 11.44 -4.50 4.37
C GLU A 186 12.75 -3.94 4.92
N LEU A 187 12.94 -3.97 6.24
CA LEU A 187 14.18 -3.55 6.88
C LEU A 187 15.37 -4.45 6.49
N ALA A 188 15.18 -5.78 6.49
CA ALA A 188 16.21 -6.72 6.08
C ALA A 188 16.62 -6.51 4.61
N ALA A 189 15.66 -6.35 3.70
CA ALA A 189 15.95 -6.07 2.29
C ALA A 189 16.61 -4.69 2.09
N ALA A 190 16.18 -3.67 2.84
CA ALA A 190 16.75 -2.33 2.75
C ALA A 190 18.20 -2.29 3.24
N THR A 191 18.49 -2.97 4.35
CA THR A 191 19.86 -3.11 4.86
C THR A 191 20.74 -3.88 3.87
N GLU A 192 20.28 -5.01 3.32
CA GLU A 192 20.98 -5.78 2.28
C GLU A 192 21.32 -4.93 1.05
N LEU A 193 20.36 -4.18 0.49
CA LEU A 193 20.57 -3.34 -0.71
C LEU A 193 21.43 -2.09 -0.47
N LEU A 194 21.54 -1.65 0.79
CA LEU A 194 22.31 -0.47 1.19
C LEU A 194 23.61 -0.84 1.92
N GLN A 195 23.95 -2.12 1.98
CA GLN A 195 25.24 -2.58 2.48
C GLN A 195 26.40 -2.07 1.59
N GLY A 196 27.57 -1.92 2.21
CA GLY A 196 28.81 -1.57 1.52
C GLY A 196 29.17 -0.08 1.57
N ARG A 197 30.48 0.19 1.45
CA ARG A 197 31.07 1.52 1.63
C ARG A 197 30.54 2.56 0.62
N ARG A 198 30.23 2.15 -0.61
CA ARG A 198 29.70 3.04 -1.67
C ARG A 198 28.28 3.53 -1.39
N ASN A 199 27.52 2.83 -0.55
CA ASN A 199 26.15 3.18 -0.18
C ASN A 199 26.07 3.97 1.14
N ALA A 200 27.21 4.23 1.81
CA ALA A 200 27.30 5.08 3.00
C ALA A 200 26.63 6.46 2.85
N PRO A 201 26.84 7.25 1.78
CA PRO A 201 26.17 8.53 1.64
C PRO A 201 24.65 8.40 1.48
N LEU A 202 24.17 7.35 0.79
CA LEU A 202 22.73 7.10 0.64
C LEU A 202 22.08 6.75 1.98
N ARG A 203 22.76 5.96 2.83
CA ARG A 203 22.29 5.66 4.19
C ARG A 203 22.15 6.92 5.04
N LEU A 204 23.11 7.84 4.94
CA LEU A 204 23.05 9.12 5.67
C LEU A 204 21.87 9.98 5.19
N LEU A 205 21.66 10.07 3.87
CA LEU A 205 20.53 10.80 3.29
C LEU A 205 19.19 10.23 3.77
N LEU A 206 19.06 8.90 3.86
CA LEU A 206 17.83 8.25 4.34
C LEU A 206 17.63 8.44 5.84
N ALA A 207 18.69 8.38 6.65
CA ALA A 207 18.61 8.59 8.10
C ALA A 207 18.17 10.03 8.46
N HIS A 208 18.49 10.99 7.60
CA HIS A 208 18.15 12.41 7.77
C HIS A 208 17.29 12.94 6.61
N ARG A 209 16.34 12.13 6.13
CA ARG A 209 15.57 12.41 4.89
C ARG A 209 14.97 13.81 4.85
N GLY A 210 14.24 14.23 5.88
CA GLY A 210 13.65 15.58 5.94
C GLY A 210 14.69 16.70 5.84
N ALA A 211 15.80 16.58 6.58
CA ALA A 211 16.90 17.54 6.52
C ALA A 211 17.63 17.50 5.16
N ALA A 212 17.79 16.32 4.56
CA ALA A 212 18.39 16.14 3.25
C ALA A 212 17.56 16.83 2.16
N TYR A 213 16.23 16.68 2.17
CA TYR A 213 15.33 17.38 1.26
C TYR A 213 15.40 18.91 1.43
N ALA A 214 15.35 19.40 2.67
CA ALA A 214 15.43 20.82 2.96
C ALA A 214 16.79 21.42 2.54
N ALA A 215 17.89 20.75 2.86
CA ALA A 215 19.24 21.18 2.48
C ALA A 215 19.43 21.16 0.96
N THR A 216 18.93 20.12 0.27
CA THR A 216 19.00 20.01 -1.19
C THR A 216 18.17 21.10 -1.87
N PHE A 217 16.98 21.42 -1.34
CA PHE A 217 16.15 22.51 -1.84
C PHE A 217 16.86 23.86 -1.73
N LEU A 218 17.40 24.18 -0.55
CA LEU A 218 18.13 25.43 -0.31
C LEU A 218 19.39 25.52 -1.19
N ALA A 219 20.15 24.44 -1.32
CA ALA A 219 21.33 24.38 -2.19
C ALA A 219 20.96 24.55 -3.67
N SER A 220 19.86 23.93 -4.12
CA SER A 220 19.35 24.07 -5.49
C SER A 220 18.98 25.52 -5.81
N PHE A 221 18.29 26.18 -4.88
CA PHE A 221 17.93 27.58 -5.02
C PHE A 221 19.17 28.50 -5.06
N ALA A 222 20.14 28.25 -4.17
CA ALA A 222 21.40 28.99 -4.13
C ALA A 222 22.21 28.86 -5.43
N VAL A 223 22.31 27.65 -5.99
CA VAL A 223 22.99 27.40 -7.27
C VAL A 223 22.27 28.14 -8.40
N ASN A 224 20.95 28.00 -8.50
CA ASN A 224 20.18 28.66 -9.55
C ASN A 224 20.27 30.18 -9.46
N ARG A 225 20.20 30.74 -8.24
CA ARG A 225 20.34 32.18 -8.01
C ARG A 225 21.75 32.69 -8.29
N SER A 226 22.79 31.92 -7.98
CA SER A 226 24.17 32.30 -8.28
C SER A 226 24.43 32.32 -9.79
N LEU A 227 23.86 31.37 -10.53
CA LEU A 227 23.98 31.28 -11.98
C LEU A 227 23.21 32.39 -12.72
N THR A 228 22.07 32.82 -12.21
CA THR A 228 21.35 33.97 -12.78
C THR A 228 22.00 35.30 -12.40
N ALA A 229 22.48 35.43 -11.16
CA ALA A 229 23.16 36.64 -10.70
C ALA A 229 24.51 36.89 -11.39
N SER A 230 25.18 35.83 -11.87
CA SER A 230 26.44 35.97 -12.64
C SER A 230 26.23 36.51 -14.06
N GLY A 231 24.98 36.63 -14.52
CA GLY A 231 24.65 37.11 -15.87
C GLY A 231 24.98 36.12 -16.99
N VAL A 232 25.49 34.92 -16.66
CA VAL A 232 25.84 33.88 -17.64
C VAL A 232 24.58 33.29 -18.28
N VAL A 233 23.48 33.22 -17.53
CA VAL A 233 22.19 32.71 -18.01
C VAL A 233 21.04 33.54 -17.45
N ALA A 234 20.02 33.82 -18.27
CA ALA A 234 18.80 34.49 -17.84
C ALA A 234 17.92 33.61 -16.93
N PHE A 235 18.10 32.28 -17.01
CA PHE A 235 17.35 31.28 -16.26
C PHE A 235 18.22 30.04 -16.02
N SER A 236 18.11 29.43 -14.83
CA SER A 236 18.87 28.22 -14.46
C SER A 236 17.99 27.20 -13.76
N LEU A 237 18.09 25.94 -14.20
CA LEU A 237 17.53 24.75 -13.55
C LEU A 237 18.62 23.78 -13.06
N TRP A 238 19.90 24.13 -13.19
CA TRP A 238 21.02 23.24 -12.85
C TRP A 238 21.03 22.80 -11.39
N GLY A 239 20.50 23.62 -10.47
CA GLY A 239 20.33 23.26 -9.07
C GLY A 239 19.49 21.99 -8.86
N TRP A 240 18.52 21.71 -9.74
CA TRP A 240 17.68 20.52 -9.62
C TRP A 240 18.45 19.20 -9.75
N LEU A 241 19.63 19.19 -10.39
CA LEU A 241 20.48 18.00 -10.45
C LEU A 241 20.97 17.55 -9.06
N LEU A 242 20.96 18.44 -8.06
CA LEU A 242 21.29 18.08 -6.68
C LEU A 242 20.29 17.12 -6.05
N TYR A 243 19.09 16.97 -6.61
CA TYR A 243 18.11 15.97 -6.16
C TYR A 243 18.45 14.54 -6.56
N ILE A 244 19.36 14.32 -7.52
CA ILE A 244 19.70 12.97 -8.03
C ILE A 244 20.07 11.99 -6.90
N PRO A 245 20.97 12.32 -5.95
CA PRO A 245 21.32 11.40 -4.87
C PRO A 245 20.17 11.10 -3.92
N VAL A 246 19.30 12.08 -3.65
CA VAL A 246 18.12 11.91 -2.79
C VAL A 246 17.11 10.97 -3.46
N LEU A 247 16.81 11.20 -4.74
CA LEU A 247 15.92 10.36 -5.53
C LEU A 247 16.49 8.94 -5.72
N ALA A 248 17.80 8.80 -5.89
CA ALA A 248 18.45 7.50 -5.96
C ALA A 248 18.34 6.71 -4.65
N ALA A 249 18.46 7.38 -3.50
CA ALA A 249 18.25 6.78 -2.19
C ALA A 249 16.79 6.29 -2.02
N GLU A 250 15.81 7.09 -2.46
CA GLU A 250 14.41 6.68 -2.44
C GLU A 250 14.11 5.53 -3.38
N ALA A 251 14.66 5.54 -4.59
CA ALA A 251 14.49 4.46 -5.55
C ALA A 251 15.00 3.13 -4.98
N ARG A 252 16.14 3.14 -4.27
CA ARG A 252 16.67 1.97 -3.55
C ARG A 252 15.72 1.49 -2.45
N LEU A 253 15.12 2.40 -1.68
CA LEU A 253 14.14 2.04 -0.65
C LEU A 253 12.87 1.43 -1.28
N ARG A 254 12.36 2.01 -2.37
CA ARG A 254 11.22 1.44 -3.11
C ARG A 254 11.55 0.06 -3.66
N ALA A 255 12.76 -0.14 -4.19
CA ALA A 255 13.23 -1.45 -4.64
C ALA A 255 13.32 -2.46 -3.48
N ALA A 256 13.81 -2.04 -2.30
CA ALA A 256 13.85 -2.87 -1.10
C ALA A 256 12.47 -3.32 -0.66
N ARG A 257 11.48 -2.41 -0.64
CA ARG A 257 10.09 -2.73 -0.32
C ARG A 257 9.50 -3.73 -1.31
N ARG A 258 9.72 -3.52 -2.62
CA ARG A 258 9.28 -4.45 -3.67
C ARG A 258 9.87 -5.84 -3.46
N LEU A 259 11.18 -5.94 -3.20
CA LEU A 259 11.88 -7.20 -2.94
C LEU A 259 11.36 -7.90 -1.67
N ALA A 260 11.15 -7.14 -0.59
CA ALA A 260 10.62 -7.67 0.66
C ALA A 260 9.21 -8.24 0.48
N ARG A 261 8.32 -7.49 -0.17
CA ARG A 261 6.96 -7.96 -0.50
C ARG A 261 7.00 -9.25 -1.32
N GLN A 262 7.80 -9.29 -2.38
CA GLN A 262 7.98 -10.50 -3.20
C GLN A 262 8.44 -11.70 -2.35
N ARG A 263 9.41 -11.51 -1.45
CA ARG A 263 9.91 -12.57 -0.56
C ARG A 263 8.83 -13.04 0.42
N VAL A 264 8.06 -12.12 1.02
CA VAL A 264 6.97 -12.47 1.96
C VAL A 264 5.86 -13.22 1.24
N VAL A 265 5.40 -12.71 0.10
CA VAL A 265 4.39 -13.38 -0.75
C VAL A 265 4.85 -14.79 -1.13
N ALA A 266 6.09 -14.96 -1.59
CA ALA A 266 6.62 -16.28 -1.93
C ALA A 266 6.67 -17.24 -0.74
N ARG A 267 6.98 -16.76 0.47
CA ARG A 267 6.93 -17.58 1.69
C ARG A 267 5.50 -18.01 2.04
N ILE A 268 4.54 -17.09 1.94
CA ILE A 268 3.12 -17.37 2.18
C ILE A 268 2.64 -18.43 1.18
N GLU A 269 2.92 -18.26 -0.11
CA GLU A 269 2.58 -19.25 -1.14
C GLU A 269 3.23 -20.61 -0.88
N ALA A 270 4.51 -20.66 -0.51
CA ALA A 270 5.20 -21.91 -0.17
C ALA A 270 4.69 -22.57 1.12
N ARG A 271 4.19 -21.79 2.09
CA ARG A 271 3.53 -22.31 3.30
C ARG A 271 2.22 -22.99 2.93
N HIS A 272 1.39 -22.34 2.12
CA HIS A 272 0.11 -22.90 1.69
C HIS A 272 0.28 -24.11 0.76
N ALA A 273 1.24 -24.09 -0.15
CA ALA A 273 1.55 -25.26 -1.00
C ALA A 273 1.94 -26.50 -0.17
N ARG A 274 2.75 -26.32 0.89
CA ARG A 274 3.10 -27.41 1.81
C ARG A 274 1.90 -27.91 2.60
N ALA A 275 1.04 -27.01 3.08
CA ALA A 275 -0.17 -27.37 3.82
C ALA A 275 -1.13 -28.21 2.95
N SER A 276 -1.34 -27.79 1.69
CA SER A 276 -2.15 -28.55 0.73
C SER A 276 -1.55 -29.92 0.41
N ALA A 277 -0.22 -30.01 0.24
CA ALA A 277 0.45 -31.29 0.01
C ALA A 277 0.33 -32.25 1.20
N SER A 278 0.35 -31.74 2.44
CA SER A 278 0.15 -32.56 3.64
C SER A 278 -1.30 -32.98 3.89
N ALA A 279 -2.28 -32.25 3.36
CA ALA A 279 -3.70 -32.56 3.51
C ALA A 279 -4.21 -33.56 2.45
N GLY A 280 -3.45 -33.78 1.37
CA GLY A 280 -3.75 -34.75 0.32
C GLY A 280 -3.11 -36.14 0.53
N LEU A 281 -2.43 -36.36 1.67
CA LEU A 281 -1.90 -37.65 2.13
C LEU A 281 -2.82 -38.21 3.23
#